data_AF-A0A7J0DYA6-F1
#
_entry.id   AF-A0A7J0DYA6-F1
#
_cell.length_a   1.000
_cell.length_b   1.000
_cell.length_c   1.000
_cell.angle_alpha   90.00
_cell.angle_beta   90.00
_cell.angle_gamma   90.00
#
_symmetry.space_group_name_H-M   'P 1'
#
loop_
_entity.id
_entity.type
_entity.pdbx_description
1 polymer ?
#
loop_
_entity_poly.entity_id
_entity_poly.type
_entity_poly.pdbx_seq_one_letter_code
_entity_poly.pdbx_strand_id
1 'polypeptide(L)'
;MSLLQFHSQLCDAMRKEGVEMGEEYRPGSWIPYCPVAEEVPKSRMAEAFTVLRDLKLPVTGYAMDIGLVEYSPVRELFSFMLGNTFEA
;
A
#
# COMPACT_ATOMS: atom_id res chain seq x y z
N MET A 1 -12.44 -9.96 -1.90
CA MET A 1 -12.32 -8.74 -2.74
C MET A 1 -10.86 -8.56 -3.12
N SER A 2 -10.54 -8.12 -4.34
CA SER A 2 -9.15 -7.83 -4.71
C SER A 2 -8.69 -6.47 -4.18
N LEU A 3 -7.38 -6.28 -4.02
CA LEU A 3 -6.81 -5.01 -3.53
C LEU A 3 -7.19 -3.82 -4.42
N LEU A 4 -7.19 -3.99 -5.74
CA LEU A 4 -7.56 -2.93 -6.68
C LEU A 4 -9.05 -2.55 -6.59
N GLN A 5 -9.93 -3.54 -6.34
CA GLN A 5 -11.35 -3.27 -6.12
C GLN A 5 -11.58 -2.51 -4.81
N PHE A 6 -10.92 -2.93 -3.72
CA PHE A 6 -10.96 -2.24 -2.44
C PHE A 6 -10.48 -0.78 -2.57
N HIS A 7 -9.35 -0.57 -3.24
CA HIS A 7 -8.80 0.75 -3.50
C HIS A 7 -9.78 1.67 -4.25
N SER A 8 -10.46 1.14 -5.28
CA SER A 8 -11.48 1.91 -6.02
C SER A 8 -12.64 2.34 -5.12
N GLN A 9 -13.14 1.42 -4.29
CA GLN A 9 -14.23 1.72 -3.35
C GLN A 9 -13.81 2.73 -2.29
N LEU A 10 -12.60 2.61 -1.77
CA LEU A 10 -12.04 3.56 -0.81
C LEU A 10 -11.92 4.96 -1.43
N CYS A 11 -11.39 5.07 -2.65
CA CYS A 11 -11.29 6.36 -3.35
C CYS A 11 -12.66 7.00 -3.57
N ASP A 12 -13.68 6.21 -3.93
CA ASP A 12 -15.03 6.72 -4.11
C ASP A 12 -15.67 7.19 -2.79
N ALA A 13 -15.41 6.47 -1.69
CA ALA A 13 -15.86 6.89 -0.35
C ALA A 13 -15.17 8.18 0.08
N MET A 14 -13.85 8.28 -0.05
CA MET A 14 -13.08 9.47 0.29
C MET A 14 -13.52 10.70 -0.53
N ARG A 15 -13.79 10.51 -1.82
CA ARG A 15 -14.32 11.60 -2.68
C ARG A 15 -15.68 12.12 -2.22
N LYS A 16 -16.58 11.24 -1.74
CA LYS A 16 -17.89 11.65 -1.21
C LYS A 16 -17.76 12.53 0.04
N GLU A 17 -16.72 12.30 0.83
CA GLU A 17 -16.37 13.12 1.99
C GLU A 17 -15.51 14.36 1.63
N GLY A 18 -15.31 14.63 0.33
CA GLY A 18 -14.55 15.79 -0.14
C GLY A 18 -13.02 15.65 -0.02
N VAL A 19 -12.51 14.44 0.21
CA VAL A 19 -11.06 14.18 0.25
C VAL A 19 -10.54 13.93 -1.16
N GLU A 20 -9.55 14.74 -1.57
CA GLU A 20 -8.90 14.60 -2.86
C GLU A 20 -7.69 13.65 -2.79
N MET A 21 -7.64 12.70 -3.73
CA MET A 21 -6.50 11.79 -3.90
C MET A 21 -5.55 12.33 -4.97
N GLY A 22 -4.24 12.28 -4.69
CA GLY A 22 -3.18 12.55 -5.65
C GLY A 22 -3.31 11.68 -6.91
N GLU A 23 -2.89 12.20 -8.07
CA GLU A 23 -3.13 11.55 -9.38
C GLU A 23 -2.54 10.15 -9.45
N GLU A 24 -1.35 9.97 -8.91
CA GLU A 24 -0.61 8.71 -8.84
C GLU A 24 -1.31 7.64 -7.97
N TYR A 25 -2.21 8.07 -7.07
CA TYR A 25 -3.00 7.21 -6.20
C TYR A 25 -4.43 7.02 -6.71
N ARG A 26 -4.79 7.51 -7.90
CA ARG A 26 -6.15 7.30 -8.43
C ARG A 26 -6.34 5.89 -8.99
N PRO A 27 -7.57 5.36 -8.96
CA PRO A 27 -7.89 4.12 -9.65
C PRO A 27 -7.49 4.18 -11.12
N GLY A 28 -6.80 3.14 -11.61
CA GLY A 28 -6.24 3.08 -12.98
C GLY A 28 -4.83 3.67 -13.13
N SER A 29 -4.39 4.52 -12.22
CA SER A 29 -3.00 5.06 -12.20
C SER A 29 -2.14 4.39 -11.13
N TRP A 30 -2.73 4.01 -10.00
CA TRP A 30 -2.01 3.37 -8.90
C TRP A 30 -1.54 1.96 -9.28
N ILE A 31 -0.24 1.71 -9.07
CA ILE A 31 0.38 0.38 -9.16
C ILE A 31 0.64 -0.10 -7.72
N PRO A 32 0.04 -1.20 -7.25
CA PRO A 32 0.33 -1.73 -5.92
C PRO A 32 1.74 -2.33 -5.87
N TYR A 33 2.60 -1.78 -5.02
CA TYR A 33 3.92 -2.33 -4.72
C TYR A 33 4.27 -2.11 -3.25
N CYS A 34 5.22 -2.90 -2.73
CA CYS A 34 5.81 -2.72 -1.42
C CYS A 34 7.28 -2.31 -1.61
N PRO A 35 7.64 -1.02 -1.41
CA PRO A 35 9.03 -0.60 -1.54
C PRO A 35 9.88 -1.32 -0.48
N VAL A 36 10.95 -1.97 -0.93
CA VAL A 36 11.89 -2.68 -0.06
C VAL A 36 13.11 -1.84 0.30
N ALA A 37 13.39 -0.82 -0.49
CA ALA A 37 14.42 0.19 -0.26
C ALA A 37 14.12 1.44 -1.10
N GLU A 38 14.42 2.61 -0.56
CA GLU A 38 14.33 3.89 -1.24
C GLU A 38 15.73 4.52 -1.35
N GLU A 39 15.91 5.45 -2.28
CA GLU A 39 17.16 6.21 -2.47
C GLU A 39 18.44 5.37 -2.63
N VAL A 40 18.33 4.13 -3.13
CA VAL A 40 19.48 3.24 -3.34
C VAL A 40 20.45 3.88 -4.33
N PRO A 41 21.73 4.10 -3.95
CA PRO A 41 22.72 4.65 -4.87
C PRO A 41 22.86 3.78 -6.11
N LYS A 42 22.91 4.39 -7.30
CA LYS A 42 23.01 3.66 -8.58
C LYS A 42 24.16 2.64 -8.61
N SER A 43 25.28 2.95 -7.96
CA SER A 43 26.45 2.07 -7.83
C SER A 43 26.18 0.79 -7.02
N ARG A 44 25.18 0.79 -6.14
CA ARG A 44 24.80 -0.34 -5.28
C ARG A 44 23.65 -1.17 -5.84
N MET A 45 23.06 -0.76 -6.96
CA MET A 45 21.88 -1.42 -7.49
C MET A 45 22.13 -2.89 -7.86
N ALA A 46 23.32 -3.22 -8.36
CA ALA A 46 23.69 -4.61 -8.65
C ALA A 46 23.71 -5.49 -7.39
N GLU A 47 24.23 -4.98 -6.28
CA GLU A 47 24.25 -5.67 -4.98
C GLU A 47 22.82 -5.84 -4.45
N ALA A 48 21.99 -4.81 -4.54
CA ALA A 48 20.57 -4.88 -4.15
C ALA A 48 19.83 -5.98 -4.92
N PHE A 49 20.01 -6.06 -6.25
CA PHE A 49 19.40 -7.12 -7.06
C PHE A 49 19.90 -8.53 -6.70
N THR A 50 21.16 -8.67 -6.32
CA THR A 50 21.69 -9.96 -5.84
C THR A 50 20.95 -10.41 -4.59
N VAL A 51 20.77 -9.53 -3.60
CA VAL A 51 20.00 -9.84 -2.38
C VAL A 51 18.55 -10.16 -2.70
N LEU A 52 17.91 -9.38 -3.59
CA LEU A 52 16.50 -9.60 -3.95
C LEU A 52 16.26 -10.94 -4.67
N ARG A 53 17.27 -11.50 -5.35
CA ARG A 53 17.17 -12.80 -6.02
C ARG A 53 17.00 -13.95 -5.03
N ASP A 54 17.49 -13.78 -3.81
CA ASP A 54 17.41 -14.81 -2.77
C ASP A 54 16.05 -14.81 -2.06
N LEU A 55 15.20 -13.79 -2.30
CA LEU A 55 13.82 -13.77 -1.83
C LEU A 55 13.01 -14.86 -2.54
N LYS A 56 12.35 -15.71 -1.74
CA LYS A 56 11.41 -16.71 -2.23
C LYS A 56 10.12 -16.03 -2.67
N LEU A 57 9.99 -15.78 -3.97
CA LEU A 57 8.80 -15.24 -4.61
C LEU A 57 7.94 -16.37 -5.21
N PRO A 58 6.59 -16.19 -5.30
CA PRO A 58 5.83 -15.01 -4.87
C PRO A 58 5.61 -14.97 -3.35
N VAL A 59 5.58 -13.77 -2.79
CA VAL A 59 5.02 -13.55 -1.45
C VAL A 59 3.51 -13.51 -1.58
N THR A 60 2.82 -14.39 -0.85
CA THR A 60 1.36 -14.42 -0.80
C THR A 60 0.90 -13.95 0.58
N GLY A 61 -0.15 -13.14 0.61
CA GLY A 61 -0.72 -12.64 1.85
C GLY A 61 -2.06 -11.94 1.60
N TYR A 62 -2.63 -11.43 2.69
CA TYR A 62 -3.86 -10.65 2.69
C TYR A 62 -3.70 -9.50 3.68
N ALA A 63 -4.41 -8.39 3.44
CA ALA A 63 -4.39 -7.24 4.33
C ALA A 63 -5.32 -7.49 5.53
N MET A 64 -4.83 -7.23 6.74
CA MET A 64 -5.55 -7.40 8.00
C MET A 64 -6.11 -6.08 8.54
N ASP A 65 -5.42 -4.99 8.24
CA ASP A 65 -5.73 -3.66 8.73
C ASP A 65 -5.34 -2.61 7.67
N ILE A 66 -5.94 -1.43 7.79
CA ILE A 66 -5.54 -0.22 7.06
C ILE A 66 -5.33 0.91 8.07
N GLY A 67 -4.21 1.62 7.95
CA GLY A 67 -3.86 2.72 8.81
C GLY A 67 -4.01 4.09 8.14
N LEU A 68 -4.44 5.09 8.91
CA LEU A 68 -4.22 6.50 8.58
C LEU A 68 -2.92 6.94 9.24
N VAL A 69 -2.00 7.50 8.46
CA VAL A 69 -0.67 7.91 8.94
C VAL A 69 -0.39 9.36 8.55
N GLU A 70 0.40 10.05 9.38
CA GLU A 70 1.20 11.17 8.88
C GLU A 70 2.42 10.60 8.19
N TYR A 71 2.79 11.20 7.05
CA TYR A 71 3.88 10.72 6.22
C TYR A 71 5.07 11.68 6.25
N SER A 72 6.25 11.11 6.54
CA SER A 72 7.58 11.72 6.73
C SER A 72 7.77 12.62 7.96
N PRO A 73 8.08 12.04 9.15
CA PRO A 73 8.23 10.60 9.43
C PRO A 73 6.88 9.88 9.44
N VAL A 74 6.88 8.56 9.18
CA VAL A 74 5.65 7.76 9.29
C VAL A 74 5.22 7.69 10.76
N ARG A 75 4.03 8.23 11.07
CA ARG A 75 3.39 8.12 12.38
C ARG A 75 1.95 7.65 12.20
N GLU A 76 1.61 6.51 12.80
CA GLU A 76 0.22 6.02 12.81
C GLU A 76 -0.67 6.94 13.64
N LEU A 77 -1.79 7.35 13.07
CA LEU A 77 -2.84 8.11 13.75
C LEU A 77 -3.99 7.19 14.15
N PHE A 78 -4.41 6.31 13.23
CA PHE A 78 -5.48 5.35 13.43
C PHE A 78 -5.19 4.06 12.66
N SER A 79 -5.73 2.95 13.16
CA SER A 79 -5.72 1.66 12.47
C SER A 79 -7.14 1.06 12.47
N PHE A 80 -7.55 0.52 11.32
CA PHE A 80 -8.87 -0.05 11.10
C PHE A 80 -8.72 -1.49 10.63
N MET A 81 -9.31 -2.43 11.36
CA MET A 81 -9.36 -3.83 10.96
C MET A 81 -10.13 -4.00 9.65
N LEU A 82 -9.55 -4.75 8.71
CA LEU A 82 -10.17 -5.15 7.45
C LEU A 82 -10.80 -6.54 7.60
N GLY A 83 -12.07 -6.66 7.24
CA GLY A 83 -12.85 -7.89 7.41
C GLY A 83 -13.97 -7.71 8.44
N ASN A 84 -14.91 -8.67 8.50
CA ASN A 84 -16.05 -8.56 9.40
C ASN A 84 -15.63 -8.81 10.85
N THR A 85 -15.80 -7.80 11.71
CA THR A 85 -16.02 -8.00 13.16
C THR A 85 -17.51 -8.05 13.54
N PHE A 86 -18.41 -8.19 12.56
CA PHE A 86 -19.83 -8.42 12.80
C PHE A 86 -20.21 -9.85 12.40
N GLU A 87 -20.16 -10.77 13.37
CA GLU A 87 -21.28 -11.69 13.54
C GLU A 87 -22.46 -10.88 14.09
N ALA A 88 -23.65 -11.18 13.59
CA ALA A 88 -24.90 -10.44 13.78
C ALA A 88 -25.35 -10.29 15.23
#